data_AF-Q5AB97-F1
#
_entry.id   AF-Q5AB97-F1
#
_cell.length_a   1.000
_cell.length_b   1.000
_cell.length_c   1.000
_cell.angle_alpha   90.00
_cell.angle_beta   90.00
_cell.angle_gamma   90.00
#
_symmetry.space_group_name_H-M   'P 1'
#
loop_
_entity.id
_entity.type
_entity.pdbx_description
1 polymer ?
#
loop_
_entity_poly.entity_id
_entity_poly.type
_entity_poly.pdbx_seq_one_letter_code
_entity_poly.pdbx_strand_id
1 'polypeptide(L)'
;MQYKSSGATSKLSQVEIIPAKTDVGALANRINLETRSLHDRADKTVTLKFALALRNYKVYRQGLQAFYHVFASIEKALYRQLEKKDEWSEMLEQVWKPEIARAGKAEQDLLFFYDDNKEKFIKPIMPAQIEFCKHILEVTEEKPYLLFAYLHVMYLALFAGGRIMRSSVLKATGMYPQRDGLSHDDVVRMGTNFFTFDVPDEDLLRLTYKRDYELVTRNGLTEEQKLEIIEESKYIFEHDVKCVAELEKHNMDKLSGTWTYFLVTRGYYAALVLFSLLALIYLRRVVNKLT
;
A
#
# COMPACT_ATOMS: atom_id res chain seq x y z
N MET A 1 -33.98 -29.02 -23.92
CA MET A 1 -33.65 -29.60 -22.59
C MET A 1 -32.98 -28.53 -21.76
N GLN A 2 -33.57 -28.16 -20.62
CA GLN A 2 -33.05 -27.12 -19.72
C GLN A 2 -31.70 -27.53 -19.13
N TYR A 3 -30.70 -26.65 -19.27
CA TYR A 3 -29.44 -26.71 -18.55
C TYR A 3 -29.72 -26.59 -17.04
N LYS A 4 -29.62 -27.70 -16.30
CA LYS A 4 -29.52 -27.65 -14.83
C LYS A 4 -28.09 -27.25 -14.50
N SER A 5 -27.84 -25.99 -14.19
CA SER A 5 -26.59 -25.61 -13.53
C SER A 5 -26.63 -26.17 -12.11
N SER A 6 -25.91 -27.26 -11.87
CA SER A 6 -25.63 -27.76 -10.52
C SER A 6 -24.70 -26.76 -9.82
N GLY A 7 -25.28 -25.71 -9.25
CA GLY A 7 -24.59 -24.80 -8.34
C GLY A 7 -24.31 -25.49 -7.02
N ALA A 8 -23.36 -26.43 -7.01
CA ALA A 8 -22.78 -26.95 -5.79
C ALA A 8 -21.90 -25.86 -5.17
N THR A 9 -22.54 -24.85 -4.58
CA THR A 9 -21.87 -23.90 -3.70
C THR A 9 -21.62 -24.60 -2.37
N SER A 10 -20.61 -25.46 -2.35
CA SER A 10 -19.93 -25.85 -1.12
C SER A 10 -19.29 -24.57 -0.55
N LYS A 11 -20.10 -23.76 0.15
CA LYS A 11 -19.60 -22.65 0.96
C LYS A 11 -18.90 -23.27 2.15
N LEU A 12 -17.65 -23.70 1.95
CA LEU A 12 -16.74 -24.00 3.04
C LEU A 12 -16.79 -22.80 3.99
N SER A 13 -17.09 -23.06 5.26
CA SER A 13 -17.20 -21.99 6.24
C SER A 13 -15.83 -21.37 6.47
N GLN A 14 -15.77 -20.07 6.81
CA GLN A 14 -14.49 -19.37 7.06
C GLN A 14 -13.61 -20.12 8.08
N VAL A 15 -14.23 -20.84 9.02
CA VAL A 15 -13.57 -21.64 10.07
C VAL A 15 -12.89 -22.89 9.51
N GLU A 16 -13.44 -23.51 8.46
CA GLU A 16 -12.82 -24.68 7.81
C GLU A 16 -11.63 -24.29 6.93
N ILE A 17 -11.56 -23.03 6.52
CA ILE A 17 -10.59 -22.53 5.54
C ILE A 17 -9.40 -21.85 6.21
N ILE A 18 -9.66 -21.09 7.28
CA ILE A 18 -8.65 -20.24 7.93
C ILE A 18 -8.23 -20.89 9.25
N PRO A 19 -6.92 -21.16 9.45
CA PRO A 19 -6.42 -21.68 10.72
C PRO A 19 -6.83 -20.81 11.90
N ALA A 20 -7.01 -21.44 13.06
CA ALA A 20 -7.15 -20.71 14.32
C ALA A 20 -5.95 -19.77 14.51
N LYS A 21 -6.16 -18.57 15.07
CA LYS A 21 -5.08 -17.58 15.30
C LYS A 21 -3.91 -18.13 16.14
N THR A 22 -4.16 -19.17 16.92
CA THR A 22 -3.20 -19.86 17.78
C THR A 22 -2.48 -21.02 17.08
N ASP A 23 -2.81 -21.31 15.82
CA ASP A 23 -2.13 -22.35 15.04
C ASP A 23 -0.76 -21.83 14.60
N VAL A 24 0.27 -22.25 15.35
CA VAL A 24 1.67 -21.93 15.08
C VAL A 24 2.24 -22.70 13.89
N GLY A 25 1.53 -23.70 13.35
CA GLY A 25 1.88 -24.32 12.07
C GLY A 25 1.58 -23.42 10.87
N ALA A 26 0.71 -22.42 11.05
CA ALA A 26 0.29 -21.51 10.00
C ALA A 26 1.29 -20.37 9.77
N LEU A 27 1.93 -20.36 8.60
CA LEU A 27 2.94 -19.36 8.26
C LEU A 27 2.34 -17.95 8.29
N ALA A 28 1.13 -17.77 7.76
CA ALA A 28 0.44 -16.49 7.78
C ALA A 28 0.24 -15.95 9.22
N ASN A 29 -0.07 -16.82 10.18
CA ASN A 29 -0.22 -16.42 11.58
C ASN A 29 1.13 -16.08 12.23
N ARG A 30 2.18 -16.84 11.93
CA ARG A 30 3.54 -16.56 12.40
C ARG A 30 4.04 -15.21 11.88
N ILE A 31 3.89 -14.93 10.59
CA ILE A 31 4.24 -13.63 10.01
C ILE A 31 3.51 -12.52 10.77
N ASN A 32 2.19 -12.63 10.94
CA ASN A 32 1.39 -11.61 11.63
C ASN A 32 1.79 -11.43 13.11
N LEU A 33 2.22 -12.49 13.79
CA LEU A 33 2.68 -12.43 15.17
C LEU A 33 4.03 -11.72 15.26
N GLU A 34 5.00 -12.17 14.46
CA GLU A 34 6.39 -11.73 14.49
C GLU A 34 6.61 -10.33 13.90
N THR A 35 5.71 -9.89 13.00
CA THR A 35 5.81 -8.57 12.37
C THR A 35 4.88 -7.53 13.00
N ARG A 36 4.13 -7.86 14.07
CA ARG A 36 3.07 -7.00 14.62
C ARG A 36 3.51 -5.56 14.90
N SER A 37 4.65 -5.38 15.58
CA SER A 37 5.16 -4.04 15.91
C SER A 37 5.59 -3.25 14.67
N LEU A 38 6.14 -3.93 13.66
CA LEU A 38 6.53 -3.34 12.38
C LEU A 38 5.30 -2.96 11.56
N HIS A 39 4.29 -3.83 11.52
CA HIS A 39 2.99 -3.57 10.91
C HIS A 39 2.33 -2.33 11.53
N ASP A 40 2.24 -2.25 12.86
CA ASP A 40 1.58 -1.12 13.53
C ASP A 40 2.31 0.21 13.26
N ARG A 41 3.64 0.17 13.16
CA ARG A 41 4.46 1.32 12.75
C ARG A 41 4.20 1.71 11.29
N ALA A 42 4.16 0.73 10.39
CA ALA A 42 3.88 0.94 8.98
C ALA A 42 2.48 1.52 8.77
N ASP A 43 1.45 0.91 9.36
CA ASP A 43 0.06 1.35 9.26
C ASP A 43 -0.13 2.78 9.76
N LYS A 44 0.43 3.13 10.93
CA LYS A 44 0.38 4.50 11.46
C LYS A 44 1.06 5.49 10.52
N THR A 45 2.22 5.12 9.97
CA THR A 45 3.00 5.98 9.07
C THR A 45 2.24 6.20 7.76
N VAL A 46 1.82 5.11 7.10
CA VAL A 46 1.05 5.14 5.85
C VAL A 46 -0.24 5.92 6.04
N THR A 47 -1.04 5.62 7.06
CA THR A 47 -2.33 6.30 7.32
C THR A 47 -2.16 7.81 7.47
N LEU A 48 -1.17 8.26 8.26
CA LEU A 48 -0.92 9.69 8.44
C LEU A 48 -0.48 10.36 7.14
N LYS A 49 0.46 9.76 6.40
CA LYS A 49 0.96 10.35 5.14
C LYS A 49 -0.08 10.30 4.04
N PHE A 50 -0.91 9.26 4.00
CA PHE A 50 -2.00 9.14 3.06
C PHE A 50 -3.03 10.24 3.25
N ALA A 51 -3.43 10.54 4.50
CA ALA A 51 -4.34 11.65 4.78
C ALA A 51 -3.82 13.02 4.30
N LEU A 52 -2.50 13.24 4.36
CA LEU A 52 -1.87 14.44 3.80
C LEU A 52 -1.85 14.41 2.27
N ALA A 53 -1.55 13.25 1.67
CA ALA A 53 -1.51 13.05 0.23
C ALA A 53 -2.88 13.26 -0.44
N LEU A 54 -3.99 12.90 0.23
CA LEU A 54 -5.35 13.12 -0.27
C LEU A 54 -5.72 14.60 -0.43
N ARG A 55 -4.93 15.53 0.14
CA ARG A 55 -5.12 16.99 -0.04
C ARG A 55 -4.47 17.52 -1.31
N ASN A 56 -3.60 16.75 -1.96
CA ASN A 56 -2.89 17.17 -3.16
C ASN A 56 -2.55 15.95 -4.02
N TYR A 57 -3.24 15.81 -5.15
CA TYR A 57 -3.06 14.71 -6.08
C TYR A 57 -1.63 14.52 -6.59
N LYS A 58 -0.84 15.61 -6.63
CA LYS A 58 0.58 15.55 -7.02
C LYS A 58 1.41 14.79 -5.99
N VAL A 59 1.04 14.86 -4.71
CA VAL A 59 1.63 14.08 -3.62
C VAL A 59 1.14 12.64 -3.68
N TYR A 60 -0.17 12.44 -3.84
CA TYR A 60 -0.74 11.09 -3.97
C TYR A 60 -0.11 10.28 -5.11
N ARG A 61 -0.03 10.85 -6.32
CA ARG A 61 0.53 10.13 -7.48
C ARG A 61 2.00 9.77 -7.31
N GLN A 62 2.78 10.51 -6.50
CA GLN A 62 4.15 10.13 -6.17
C GLN A 62 4.19 8.91 -5.24
N GLY A 63 3.27 8.82 -4.28
CA GLY A 63 3.09 7.62 -3.46
C GLY A 63 2.67 6.41 -4.29
N LEU A 64 1.68 6.60 -5.16
CA LEU A 64 1.26 5.55 -6.10
C LEU A 64 2.40 5.13 -7.04
N GLN A 65 3.17 6.08 -7.56
CA GLN A 65 4.37 5.79 -8.37
C GLN A 65 5.40 5.00 -7.58
N ALA A 66 5.62 5.34 -6.31
CA ALA A 66 6.55 4.62 -5.46
C ALA A 66 6.22 3.12 -5.41
N PHE A 67 4.96 2.82 -5.07
CA PHE A 67 4.49 1.45 -4.92
C PHE A 67 4.21 0.75 -6.26
N TYR A 68 3.92 1.48 -7.35
CA TYR A 68 3.86 0.89 -8.70
C TYR A 68 5.13 0.12 -9.04
N HIS A 69 6.30 0.72 -8.81
CA HIS A 69 7.57 0.04 -9.09
C HIS A 69 7.83 -1.14 -8.15
N VAL A 70 7.42 -1.05 -6.88
CA VAL A 70 7.54 -2.17 -5.93
C VAL A 70 6.69 -3.35 -6.39
N PHE A 71 5.41 -3.13 -6.70
CA PHE A 71 4.52 -4.17 -7.23
C PHE A 71 5.01 -4.69 -8.58
N ALA A 72 5.51 -3.83 -9.47
CA ALA A 72 6.09 -4.24 -10.74
C ALA A 72 7.34 -5.12 -10.58
N SER A 73 8.21 -4.83 -9.60
CA SER A 73 9.34 -5.70 -9.26
C SER A 73 8.89 -7.07 -8.74
N ILE A 74 7.90 -7.10 -7.84
CA ILE A 74 7.35 -8.36 -7.31
C ILE A 74 6.74 -9.19 -8.43
N GLU A 75 5.90 -8.58 -9.28
CA GLU A 75 5.26 -9.27 -10.40
C GLU A 75 6.27 -9.73 -11.44
N LYS A 76 7.29 -8.93 -11.74
CA LYS A 76 8.39 -9.34 -12.63
C LYS A 76 9.13 -10.56 -12.08
N ALA A 77 9.49 -10.55 -10.80
CA ALA A 77 10.14 -11.69 -10.15
C ALA A 77 9.24 -12.93 -10.16
N LEU A 78 7.96 -12.75 -9.82
CA LEU A 78 6.96 -13.81 -9.83
C LEU A 78 6.82 -14.44 -11.21
N TYR A 79 6.54 -13.65 -12.25
CA TYR A 79 6.35 -14.19 -13.60
C TYR A 79 7.60 -14.86 -14.14
N ARG A 80 8.79 -14.30 -13.87
CA ARG A 80 10.06 -14.95 -14.19
C ARG A 80 10.20 -16.31 -13.48
N GLN A 81 9.79 -16.42 -12.23
CA GLN A 81 9.79 -17.70 -11.53
C GLN A 81 8.75 -18.67 -12.09
N LEU A 82 7.57 -18.19 -12.49
CA LEU A 82 6.52 -19.02 -13.09
C LEU A 82 6.94 -19.61 -14.46
N GLU A 83 7.83 -18.95 -15.18
CA GLU A 83 8.41 -19.43 -16.45
C GLU A 83 9.38 -20.60 -16.28
N LYS A 84 9.99 -20.77 -15.10
CA LYS A 84 10.99 -21.84 -14.86
C LYS A 84 10.39 -23.25 -14.81
N LYS A 85 9.10 -23.37 -14.46
CA LYS A 85 8.37 -24.65 -14.35
C LYS A 85 9.07 -25.66 -13.43
N ASP A 86 9.52 -25.16 -12.28
CA ASP A 86 10.08 -25.97 -11.19
C ASP A 86 9.08 -26.07 -10.01
N GLU A 87 9.50 -26.73 -8.93
CA GLU A 87 8.66 -26.91 -7.72
C GLU A 87 8.17 -25.58 -7.13
N TRP A 88 8.96 -24.50 -7.22
CA TRP A 88 8.56 -23.18 -6.75
C TRP A 88 7.50 -22.56 -7.64
N SER A 89 7.62 -22.73 -8.96
CA SER A 89 6.59 -22.33 -9.91
C SER A 89 5.26 -22.99 -9.56
N GLU A 90 5.24 -24.31 -9.34
CA GLU A 90 4.03 -25.06 -9.01
C GLU A 90 3.38 -24.58 -7.70
N MET A 91 4.18 -24.30 -6.67
CA MET A 91 3.68 -23.76 -5.41
C MET A 91 3.11 -22.34 -5.58
N LEU A 92 3.79 -21.48 -6.34
CA LEU A 92 3.36 -20.10 -6.57
C LEU A 92 2.09 -20.03 -7.44
N GLU A 93 1.93 -20.89 -8.44
CA GLU A 93 0.72 -20.97 -9.29
C GLU A 93 -0.53 -21.32 -8.47
N GLN A 94 -0.40 -22.15 -7.43
CA GLN A 94 -1.51 -22.49 -6.55
C GLN A 94 -2.01 -21.30 -5.73
N VAL A 95 -1.12 -20.38 -5.35
CA VAL A 95 -1.47 -19.21 -4.55
C VAL A 95 -1.85 -18.02 -5.42
N TRP A 96 -1.06 -17.72 -6.44
CA TRP A 96 -1.22 -16.56 -7.31
C TRP A 96 -2.59 -16.54 -8.00
N LYS A 97 -3.20 -15.35 -8.07
CA LYS A 97 -4.47 -15.10 -8.75
C LYS A 97 -4.26 -13.87 -9.65
N PRO A 98 -4.41 -13.96 -10.98
CA PRO A 98 -4.19 -12.81 -11.87
C PRO A 98 -4.99 -11.56 -11.47
N GLU A 99 -6.16 -11.74 -10.87
CA GLU A 99 -7.04 -10.68 -10.39
C GLU A 99 -6.41 -9.82 -9.31
N ILE A 100 -5.43 -10.34 -8.55
CA ILE A 100 -4.74 -9.56 -7.50
C ILE A 100 -3.57 -8.73 -8.05
N ALA A 101 -3.11 -8.96 -9.29
CA ALA A 101 -2.02 -8.20 -9.90
C ALA A 101 -2.30 -6.69 -9.85
N ARG A 102 -1.32 -5.90 -9.42
CA ARG A 102 -1.47 -4.46 -9.15
C ARG A 102 -0.64 -3.57 -10.07
N ALA A 103 0.45 -4.03 -10.66
CA ALA A 103 1.32 -3.19 -11.47
C ALA A 103 0.56 -2.55 -12.65
N GLY A 104 -0.22 -3.35 -13.38
CA GLY A 104 -1.07 -2.84 -14.47
C GLY A 104 -2.18 -1.88 -13.99
N LYS A 105 -2.75 -2.14 -12.81
CA LYS A 105 -3.78 -1.28 -12.21
C LYS A 105 -3.22 0.06 -11.72
N ALA A 106 -2.04 0.04 -11.11
CA ALA A 106 -1.31 1.23 -10.71
C ALA A 106 -0.87 2.05 -11.94
N GLU A 107 -0.45 1.39 -13.02
CA GLU A 107 -0.09 2.06 -14.26
C GLU A 107 -1.28 2.83 -14.88
N GLN A 108 -2.47 2.24 -14.90
CA GLN A 108 -3.70 2.92 -15.38
C GLN A 108 -3.97 4.20 -14.58
N ASP A 109 -3.92 4.10 -13.24
CA ASP A 109 -4.10 5.26 -12.37
C ASP A 109 -2.99 6.31 -12.59
N LEU A 110 -1.74 5.90 -12.77
CA LEU A 110 -0.62 6.81 -13.02
C LEU A 110 -0.73 7.54 -14.37
N LEU A 111 -1.13 6.84 -15.43
CA LEU A 111 -1.43 7.48 -16.72
C LEU A 111 -2.50 8.56 -16.54
N PHE A 112 -3.57 8.24 -15.81
CA PHE A 112 -4.60 9.22 -15.48
C PHE A 112 -4.04 10.43 -14.70
N PHE A 113 -3.22 10.23 -13.67
CA PHE A 113 -2.66 11.33 -12.86
C PHE A 113 -1.50 12.11 -13.51
N TYR A 114 -0.89 11.56 -14.57
CA TYR A 114 0.23 12.17 -15.30
C TYR A 114 -0.14 12.61 -16.73
N ASP A 115 -1.43 12.67 -17.06
CA ASP A 115 -1.94 13.12 -18.37
C ASP A 115 -1.41 12.24 -19.52
N ASP A 116 -1.51 10.92 -19.36
CA ASP A 116 -1.02 9.88 -20.28
C ASP A 116 0.48 9.94 -20.58
N ASN A 117 1.24 10.75 -19.85
CA ASN A 117 2.68 10.87 -20.01
C ASN A 117 3.41 9.81 -19.17
N LYS A 118 3.54 8.61 -19.73
CA LYS A 118 4.24 7.47 -19.12
C LYS A 118 5.70 7.78 -18.73
N GLU A 119 6.39 8.62 -19.51
CA GLU A 119 7.81 8.97 -19.25
C GLU A 119 8.01 9.63 -17.88
N LYS A 120 7.00 10.31 -17.34
CA LYS A 120 7.08 10.99 -16.04
C LYS A 120 7.16 10.04 -14.85
N PHE A 121 6.71 8.80 -14.98
CA PHE A 121 6.65 7.86 -13.85
C PHE A 121 7.29 6.50 -14.11
N ILE A 122 7.61 6.16 -15.36
CA ILE A 122 8.14 4.83 -15.74
C ILE A 122 9.53 4.52 -15.18
N LYS A 123 10.26 5.53 -14.71
CA LYS A 123 11.54 5.33 -14.00
C LYS A 123 11.35 5.59 -12.51
N PRO A 124 11.78 4.67 -11.61
CA PRO A 124 11.84 4.96 -10.20
C PRO A 124 12.90 6.05 -9.96
N ILE A 125 12.64 6.95 -9.02
CA ILE A 125 13.51 8.11 -8.76
C ILE A 125 13.92 8.24 -7.29
N MET A 126 13.26 7.50 -6.39
CA MET A 126 13.48 7.57 -4.95
C MET A 126 14.52 6.50 -4.55
N PRO A 127 15.67 6.86 -3.94
CA PRO A 127 16.72 5.91 -3.60
C PRO A 127 16.26 4.68 -2.81
N ALA A 128 15.45 4.84 -1.76
CA ALA A 128 14.94 3.72 -0.96
C ALA A 128 14.01 2.81 -1.77
N GLN A 129 13.20 3.40 -2.65
CA GLN A 129 12.37 2.65 -3.59
C GLN A 129 13.24 1.84 -4.57
N ILE A 130 14.28 2.44 -5.14
CA ILE A 130 15.19 1.79 -6.08
C ILE A 130 15.91 0.62 -5.40
N GLU A 131 16.43 0.85 -4.19
CA GLU A 131 17.05 -0.18 -3.35
C GLU A 131 16.08 -1.32 -3.07
N PHE A 132 14.84 -1.02 -2.70
CA PHE A 132 13.84 -2.03 -2.42
C PHE A 132 13.48 -2.86 -3.66
N CYS A 133 13.23 -2.19 -4.79
CA CYS A 133 12.95 -2.85 -6.07
C CYS A 133 14.09 -3.76 -6.52
N LYS A 134 15.34 -3.36 -6.27
CA LYS A 134 16.53 -4.15 -6.57
C LYS A 134 16.63 -5.38 -5.67
N HIS A 135 16.49 -5.19 -4.35
CA HIS A 135 16.50 -6.28 -3.37
C HIS A 135 15.47 -7.35 -3.70
N ILE A 136 14.22 -6.95 -4.02
CA ILE A 136 13.15 -7.86 -4.41
C ILE A 136 13.60 -8.79 -5.54
N LEU A 137 14.20 -8.22 -6.59
CA LEU A 137 14.61 -8.98 -7.77
C LEU A 137 15.79 -9.91 -7.46
N GLU A 138 16.78 -9.45 -6.69
CA GLU A 138 17.98 -10.22 -6.36
C GLU A 138 17.66 -11.37 -5.40
N VAL A 139 16.96 -11.08 -4.30
CA VAL A 139 16.71 -12.05 -3.24
C VAL A 139 15.77 -13.17 -3.69
N THR A 140 14.77 -12.86 -4.52
CA THR A 140 13.81 -13.86 -5.03
C THR A 140 14.36 -14.66 -6.21
N GLU A 141 15.39 -14.14 -6.90
CA GLU A 141 16.13 -14.93 -7.88
C GLU A 141 16.99 -16.01 -7.19
N GLU A 142 17.64 -15.67 -6.08
CA GLU A 142 18.42 -16.62 -5.27
C GLU A 142 17.51 -17.60 -4.51
N LYS A 143 16.42 -17.10 -3.91
CA LYS A 143 15.53 -17.85 -3.02
C LYS A 143 14.06 -17.63 -3.42
N PRO A 144 13.53 -18.39 -4.40
CA PRO A 144 12.20 -18.16 -4.96
C PRO A 144 11.06 -18.21 -3.94
N TYR A 145 11.16 -19.03 -2.90
CA TYR A 145 10.15 -19.12 -1.83
C TYR A 145 9.96 -17.82 -1.05
N LEU A 146 10.92 -16.89 -1.09
CA LEU A 146 10.76 -15.58 -0.46
C LEU A 146 9.66 -14.73 -1.13
N LEU A 147 9.23 -15.06 -2.35
CA LEU A 147 8.01 -14.48 -2.94
C LEU A 147 6.79 -14.64 -2.02
N PHE A 148 6.71 -15.68 -1.20
CA PHE A 148 5.62 -15.84 -0.23
C PHE A 148 5.60 -14.75 0.86
N ALA A 149 6.72 -14.11 1.17
CA ALA A 149 6.74 -12.94 2.06
C ALA A 149 5.99 -11.77 1.41
N TYR A 150 6.29 -11.48 0.14
CA TYR A 150 5.67 -10.41 -0.63
C TYR A 150 4.19 -10.66 -0.91
N LEU A 151 3.84 -11.89 -1.30
CA LEU A 151 2.46 -12.33 -1.49
C LEU A 151 1.63 -12.21 -0.21
N HIS A 152 2.23 -12.44 0.96
CA HIS A 152 1.55 -12.20 2.23
C HIS A 152 1.47 -10.72 2.56
N VAL A 153 2.62 -10.06 2.78
CA VAL A 153 2.68 -8.71 3.36
C VAL A 153 2.08 -7.67 2.41
N MET A 154 2.45 -7.67 1.13
CA MET A 154 2.03 -6.63 0.19
C MET A 154 0.61 -6.87 -0.34
N TYR A 155 0.27 -8.11 -0.71
CA TYR A 155 -1.03 -8.39 -1.34
C TYR A 155 -2.16 -8.60 -0.33
N LEU A 156 -1.93 -9.21 0.85
CA LEU A 156 -3.00 -9.29 1.85
C LEU A 156 -3.38 -7.92 2.44
N ALA A 157 -2.44 -6.98 2.47
CA ALA A 157 -2.70 -5.60 2.87
C ALA A 157 -3.74 -4.92 1.97
N LEU A 158 -3.76 -5.23 0.65
CA LEU A 158 -4.75 -4.67 -0.29
C LEU A 158 -6.18 -5.06 0.07
N PHE A 159 -6.41 -6.28 0.54
CA PHE A 159 -7.74 -6.72 0.96
C PHE A 159 -8.21 -6.10 2.29
N ALA A 160 -7.31 -5.53 3.10
CA ALA A 160 -7.64 -4.90 4.38
C ALA A 160 -7.46 -3.38 4.30
N GLY A 161 -6.22 -2.91 4.42
CA GLY A 161 -5.87 -1.49 4.32
C GLY A 161 -6.26 -0.89 2.97
N GLY A 162 -6.13 -1.65 1.87
CA GLY A 162 -6.51 -1.17 0.54
C GLY A 162 -8.00 -0.79 0.42
N ARG A 163 -8.91 -1.49 1.10
CA ARG A 163 -10.34 -1.13 1.13
C ARG A 163 -10.61 0.17 1.89
N ILE A 164 -9.87 0.40 2.98
CA ILE A 164 -9.94 1.65 3.74
C ILE A 164 -9.41 2.79 2.87
N MET A 165 -8.24 2.60 2.25
CA MET A 165 -7.62 3.58 1.36
C MET A 165 -8.52 3.90 0.16
N ARG A 166 -9.15 2.88 -0.46
CA ARG A 166 -10.17 3.06 -1.50
C ARG A 166 -11.28 3.98 -1.01
N SER A 167 -11.87 3.70 0.15
CA SER A 167 -12.95 4.53 0.70
C SER A 167 -12.51 5.99 0.93
N SER A 168 -11.28 6.21 1.41
CA SER A 168 -10.75 7.55 1.62
C SER A 168 -10.51 8.30 0.30
N VAL A 169 -9.99 7.62 -0.72
CA VAL A 169 -9.76 8.20 -2.06
C VAL A 169 -11.10 8.56 -2.73
N LEU A 170 -12.09 7.65 -2.69
CA LEU A 170 -13.44 7.89 -3.23
C LEU A 170 -14.13 9.12 -2.58
N LYS A 171 -13.83 9.41 -1.31
CA LYS A 171 -14.42 10.54 -0.56
C LYS A 171 -13.60 11.83 -0.66
N ALA A 172 -12.39 11.79 -1.25
CA ALA A 172 -11.49 12.93 -1.26
C ALA A 172 -11.94 13.98 -2.28
N THR A 173 -12.48 15.09 -1.78
CA THR A 173 -12.86 16.25 -2.61
C THR A 173 -11.61 17.05 -3.01
N GLY A 174 -11.46 17.37 -4.31
CA GLY A 174 -10.33 18.17 -4.83
C GLY A 174 -9.05 17.37 -5.09
N MET A 175 -9.10 16.04 -4.97
CA MET A 175 -7.98 15.15 -5.25
C MET A 175 -7.82 14.80 -6.74
N TYR A 176 -8.83 15.04 -7.56
CA TYR A 176 -8.75 14.62 -8.96
C TYR A 176 -8.43 15.80 -9.87
N PRO A 177 -7.56 15.62 -10.88
CA PRO A 177 -7.39 16.63 -11.92
C PRO A 177 -8.74 16.89 -12.59
N GLN A 178 -9.05 18.15 -12.89
CA GLN A 178 -10.23 18.47 -13.67
C GLN A 178 -10.07 17.87 -15.07
N ARG A 179 -11.08 17.12 -15.52
CA ARG A 179 -11.16 16.55 -16.86
C ARG A 179 -12.45 17.01 -17.50
N ASP A 180 -12.32 17.75 -18.59
CA ASP A 180 -13.48 18.26 -19.33
C ASP A 180 -14.31 17.09 -19.89
N GLY A 181 -15.63 17.19 -19.76
CA GLY A 181 -16.57 16.20 -20.29
C GLY A 181 -16.72 14.90 -19.49
N LEU A 182 -16.01 14.73 -18.37
CA LEU A 182 -16.16 13.59 -17.48
C LEU A 182 -16.92 13.96 -16.20
N SER A 183 -17.77 13.05 -15.73
CA SER A 183 -18.40 13.20 -14.42
C SER A 183 -17.37 13.00 -13.30
N HIS A 184 -17.68 13.47 -12.09
CA HIS A 184 -16.83 13.20 -10.92
C HIS A 184 -16.62 11.70 -10.71
N ASP A 185 -17.66 10.88 -10.90
CA ASP A 185 -17.60 9.44 -10.71
C ASP A 185 -16.71 8.76 -11.77
N ASP A 186 -16.71 9.24 -13.01
CA ASP A 186 -15.80 8.74 -14.06
C ASP A 186 -14.34 9.04 -13.72
N VAL A 187 -14.07 10.28 -13.31
CA VAL A 187 -12.75 10.73 -12.89
C VAL A 187 -12.24 9.91 -11.70
N VAL A 188 -13.11 9.65 -10.73
CA VAL A 188 -12.82 8.81 -9.56
C VAL A 188 -12.48 7.38 -9.97
N ARG A 189 -13.31 6.77 -10.84
CA ARG A 189 -13.10 5.40 -11.34
C ARG A 189 -11.79 5.26 -12.11
N MET A 190 -11.42 6.27 -12.90
CA MET A 190 -10.17 6.27 -13.68
C MET A 190 -8.89 6.33 -12.81
N GLY A 191 -8.97 6.87 -11.59
CA GLY A 191 -7.80 7.04 -10.70
C GLY A 191 -7.79 6.13 -9.47
N THR A 192 -8.62 5.09 -9.42
CA THR A 192 -8.78 4.19 -8.26
C THR A 192 -8.69 2.69 -8.60
N ASN A 193 -8.16 2.35 -9.77
CA ASN A 193 -8.02 0.97 -10.25
C ASN A 193 -7.07 0.16 -9.33
N PHE A 194 -6.04 0.79 -8.78
CA PHE A 194 -5.07 0.14 -7.89
C PHE A 194 -5.74 -0.56 -6.70
N PHE A 195 -6.74 0.07 -6.10
CA PHE A 195 -7.44 -0.46 -4.92
C PHE A 195 -8.69 -1.29 -5.26
N THR A 196 -8.96 -1.55 -6.54
CA THR A 196 -10.17 -2.25 -6.98
C THR A 196 -9.80 -3.60 -7.61
N PHE A 197 -10.46 -4.67 -7.16
CA PHE A 197 -10.32 -5.98 -7.78
C PHE A 197 -11.50 -6.21 -8.73
N ASP A 198 -11.23 -6.59 -9.99
CA ASP A 198 -12.27 -6.82 -11.00
C ASP A 198 -12.92 -8.20 -10.81
N VAL A 199 -13.52 -8.42 -9.64
CA VAL A 199 -14.18 -9.68 -9.27
C VAL A 199 -15.60 -9.43 -8.76
N PRO A 200 -16.53 -10.39 -8.94
CA PRO A 200 -17.87 -10.27 -8.39
C PRO A 200 -17.91 -10.21 -6.86
N ASP A 201 -16.96 -10.86 -6.18
CA ASP A 201 -16.90 -10.98 -4.72
C ASP A 201 -15.45 -10.90 -4.22
N GLU A 202 -15.04 -9.72 -3.73
CA GLU A 202 -13.71 -9.49 -3.18
C GLU A 202 -13.45 -10.26 -1.87
N ASP A 203 -14.50 -10.57 -1.10
CA ASP A 203 -14.36 -11.34 0.13
C ASP A 203 -14.12 -12.83 -0.18
N LEU A 204 -14.79 -13.38 -1.19
CA LEU A 204 -14.49 -14.72 -1.69
C LEU A 204 -13.06 -14.82 -2.25
N LEU A 205 -12.61 -13.81 -3.00
CA LEU A 205 -11.23 -13.73 -3.50
C LEU A 205 -10.23 -13.73 -2.33
N ARG A 206 -10.46 -12.88 -1.31
CA ARG A 206 -9.64 -12.82 -0.09
C ARG A 206 -9.60 -14.16 0.64
N LEU A 207 -10.74 -14.81 0.81
CA LEU A 207 -10.85 -16.09 1.51
C LEU A 207 -10.09 -17.20 0.77
N THR A 208 -10.31 -17.31 -0.54
CA THR A 208 -9.65 -18.30 -1.40
C THR A 208 -8.14 -18.09 -1.40
N TYR A 209 -7.69 -16.85 -1.54
CA TYR A 209 -6.27 -16.51 -1.53
C TYR A 209 -5.60 -16.91 -0.21
N LYS A 210 -6.22 -16.59 0.93
CA LYS A 210 -5.71 -16.96 2.26
C LYS A 210 -5.64 -18.47 2.46
N ARG A 211 -6.66 -19.20 1.99
CA ARG A 211 -6.70 -20.65 2.03
C ARG A 211 -5.51 -21.25 1.28
N ASP A 212 -5.37 -20.86 0.02
CA ASP A 212 -4.39 -21.44 -0.89
C ASP A 212 -2.97 -21.14 -0.40
N TYR A 213 -2.75 -19.89 0.04
CA TYR A 213 -1.49 -19.48 0.69
C TYR A 213 -1.14 -20.42 1.85
N GLU A 214 -2.09 -20.64 2.75
CA GLU A 214 -1.87 -21.44 3.95
C GLU A 214 -1.65 -22.93 3.63
N LEU A 215 -2.45 -23.51 2.73
CA LEU A 215 -2.32 -24.92 2.34
C LEU A 215 -0.97 -25.22 1.70
N VAL A 216 -0.51 -24.33 0.81
CA VAL A 216 0.78 -24.46 0.12
C VAL A 216 1.94 -24.27 1.10
N THR A 217 1.92 -23.19 1.88
CA THR A 217 3.05 -22.85 2.77
C THR A 217 3.19 -23.76 3.98
N ARG A 218 2.10 -24.39 4.43
CA ARG A 218 2.15 -25.35 5.53
C ARG A 218 2.92 -26.61 5.17
N ASN A 219 2.62 -27.19 4.00
CA ASN A 219 3.07 -28.52 3.60
C ASN A 219 4.27 -28.48 2.66
N GLY A 220 4.43 -27.41 1.87
CA GLY A 220 5.47 -27.31 0.84
C GLY A 220 6.76 -26.61 1.29
N LEU A 221 6.84 -26.11 2.52
CA LEU A 221 8.01 -25.38 3.02
C LEU A 221 8.63 -26.05 4.24
N THR A 222 9.97 -26.07 4.29
CA THR A 222 10.72 -26.45 5.49
C THR A 222 10.61 -25.38 6.58
N GLU A 223 10.97 -25.72 7.81
CA GLU A 223 10.95 -24.75 8.91
C GLU A 223 12.00 -23.65 8.70
N GLU A 224 13.16 -23.96 8.13
CA GLU A 224 14.17 -22.96 7.78
C GLU A 224 13.63 -21.95 6.77
N GLN A 225 12.97 -22.41 5.70
CA GLN A 225 12.37 -21.54 4.68
C GLN A 225 11.27 -20.65 5.27
N LYS A 226 10.45 -21.18 6.19
CA LYS A 226 9.43 -20.40 6.90
C LYS A 226 10.07 -19.29 7.76
N LEU A 227 11.18 -19.57 8.43
CA LEU A 227 11.92 -18.57 9.21
C LEU A 227 12.49 -17.47 8.29
N GLU A 228 13.07 -17.84 7.14
CA GLU A 228 13.56 -16.87 6.18
C GLU A 228 12.44 -15.98 5.60
N ILE A 229 11.25 -16.54 5.33
CA ILE A 229 10.08 -15.77 4.90
C ILE A 229 9.63 -14.79 5.98
N ILE A 230 9.72 -15.17 7.26
CA ILE A 230 9.39 -14.27 8.38
C ILE A 230 10.39 -13.12 8.47
N GLU A 231 11.69 -13.38 8.32
CA GLU A 231 12.70 -12.32 8.30
C GLU A 231 12.55 -11.39 7.10
N GLU A 232 12.28 -11.94 5.91
CA GLU A 232 11.99 -11.14 4.71
C GLU A 232 10.70 -10.31 4.91
N SER A 233 9.70 -10.85 5.60
CA SER A 233 8.48 -10.10 5.93
C SER A 233 8.77 -8.90 6.84
N LYS A 234 9.71 -9.03 7.79
CA LYS A 234 10.16 -7.91 8.62
C LYS A 234 10.86 -6.86 7.75
N TYR A 235 11.74 -7.29 6.85
CA TYR A 235 12.44 -6.41 5.90
C TYR A 235 11.46 -5.59 5.04
N ILE A 236 10.38 -6.22 4.54
CA ILE A 236 9.33 -5.55 3.76
C ILE A 236 8.71 -4.40 4.54
N PHE A 237 8.26 -4.64 5.78
CA PHE A 237 7.64 -3.57 6.59
C PHE A 237 8.61 -2.41 6.90
N GLU A 238 9.89 -2.70 7.11
CA GLU A 238 10.90 -1.67 7.31
C GLU A 238 11.11 -0.82 6.05
N HIS A 239 11.13 -1.46 4.89
CA HIS A 239 11.28 -0.78 3.60
C HIS A 239 10.05 0.01 3.19
N ASP A 240 8.84 -0.46 3.51
CA ASP A 240 7.61 0.32 3.31
C ASP A 240 7.66 1.64 4.08
N VAL A 241 8.06 1.59 5.36
CA VAL A 241 8.23 2.80 6.19
C VAL A 241 9.33 3.70 5.61
N LYS A 242 10.45 3.13 5.18
CA LYS A 242 11.57 3.88 4.59
C LYS A 242 11.16 4.59 3.29
N CYS A 243 10.43 3.92 2.40
CA CYS A 243 9.91 4.50 1.17
C CYS A 243 8.93 5.65 1.44
N VAL A 244 8.01 5.47 2.39
CA VAL A 244 7.04 6.53 2.76
C VAL A 244 7.73 7.72 3.42
N ALA A 245 8.74 7.49 4.27
CA ALA A 245 9.53 8.56 4.89
C ALA A 245 10.35 9.35 3.86
N GLU A 246 10.92 8.67 2.85
CA GLU A 246 11.65 9.32 1.76
C GLU A 246 10.73 10.19 0.89
N LEU A 247 9.52 9.70 0.58
CA LEU A 247 8.50 10.48 -0.12
C LEU A 247 8.09 11.73 0.66
N GLU A 248 7.93 11.63 1.98
CA GLU A 248 7.66 12.79 2.82
C GLU A 248 8.80 13.81 2.70
N LYS A 249 10.05 13.37 2.88
CA LYS A 249 11.21 14.26 2.79
C LYS A 249 11.28 14.95 1.42
N HIS A 250 11.12 14.19 0.33
CA HIS A 250 11.11 14.72 -1.03
C HIS A 250 10.04 15.79 -1.23
N ASN A 251 8.84 15.58 -0.69
CA ASN A 251 7.74 16.53 -0.80
C ASN A 251 7.93 17.76 0.08
N MET A 252 8.47 17.58 1.29
CA MET A 252 8.82 18.69 2.19
C MET A 252 9.93 19.57 1.63
N ASP A 253 10.94 18.99 0.98
CA ASP A 253 12.03 19.74 0.34
C ASP A 253 11.51 20.61 -0.82
N LYS A 254 10.53 20.10 -1.58
CA LYS A 254 9.87 20.88 -2.64
C LYS A 254 8.97 21.97 -2.09
N LEU A 255 8.29 21.74 -0.96
CA LEU A 255 7.41 22.73 -0.35
C LEU A 255 8.18 23.82 0.38
N SER A 256 9.25 23.50 1.10
CA SER A 256 10.01 24.46 1.91
C SER A 256 10.69 25.55 1.07
N GLY A 257 11.01 25.24 -0.19
CA GLY A 257 11.52 26.22 -1.16
C GLY A 257 10.47 27.16 -1.74
N THR A 258 9.18 26.95 -1.49
CA THR A 258 8.11 27.80 -2.04
C THR A 258 7.81 29.00 -1.14
N TRP A 259 7.59 30.17 -1.74
CA TRP A 259 7.29 31.40 -1.01
C TRP A 259 6.00 31.29 -0.15
N THR A 260 5.06 30.44 -0.55
CA THR A 260 3.85 30.12 0.21
C THR A 260 4.17 29.46 1.55
N TYR A 261 5.14 28.55 1.61
CA TYR A 261 5.59 27.95 2.87
C TYR A 261 6.19 29.01 3.80
N PHE A 262 7.03 29.90 3.27
CA PHE A 262 7.61 31.02 4.03
C PHE A 262 6.53 31.96 4.59
N LEU A 263 5.51 32.27 3.81
CA LEU A 263 4.38 33.11 4.23
C LEU A 263 3.55 32.46 5.34
N VAL A 264 3.18 31.18 5.18
CA VAL A 264 2.37 30.47 6.18
C VAL A 264 3.13 30.33 7.48
N THR A 265 4.41 29.93 7.42
CA THR A 265 5.23 29.76 8.64
C THR A 265 5.52 31.09 9.33
N ARG A 266 6.00 32.11 8.61
CA ARG A 266 6.27 33.43 9.21
C ARG A 266 5.00 34.15 9.62
N GLY A 267 3.92 34.03 8.86
CA GLY A 267 2.60 34.56 9.20
C GLY A 267 2.04 33.94 10.47
N TYR A 268 2.18 32.62 10.65
CA TYR A 268 1.82 31.92 11.88
C TYR A 268 2.61 32.43 13.09
N TYR A 269 3.93 32.55 12.98
CA TYR A 269 4.75 33.11 14.06
C TYR A 269 4.44 34.58 14.34
N ALA A 270 4.21 35.38 13.30
CA ALA A 270 3.79 36.77 13.46
C ALA A 270 2.44 36.87 14.18
N ALA A 271 1.47 36.01 13.85
CA ALA A 271 0.18 35.94 14.53
C ALA A 271 0.32 35.50 16.00
N LEU A 272 1.18 34.52 16.30
CA LEU A 272 1.50 34.12 17.67
C LEU A 272 2.14 35.25 18.48
N VAL A 273 3.09 35.99 17.89
CA VAL A 273 3.71 37.17 18.52
C VAL A 273 2.66 38.24 18.75
N LEU A 274 1.81 38.53 17.76
CA LEU A 274 0.74 39.52 17.88
C LEU A 274 -0.26 39.13 18.98
N PHE A 275 -0.66 37.86 19.02
CA PHE A 275 -1.55 37.33 20.07
C PHE A 275 -0.91 37.44 21.45
N SER A 276 0.37 37.11 21.58
CA SER A 276 1.12 37.24 22.84
C SER A 276 1.23 38.70 23.29
N LEU A 277 1.48 39.63 22.37
CA LEU A 277 1.50 41.07 22.65
C LEU A 277 0.12 41.58 23.09
N LEU A 278 -0.95 41.15 22.42
CA LEU A 278 -2.32 41.50 22.80
C LEU A 278 -2.68 40.93 24.18
N ALA A 279 -2.28 39.70 24.49
CA ALA A 279 -2.45 39.09 25.81
C ALA A 279 -1.69 39.87 26.90
N LEU A 280 -0.45 40.32 26.63
CA LEU A 280 0.32 41.16 27.55
C LEU A 280 -0.33 42.54 27.78
N ILE A 281 -0.82 43.18 26.71
CA ILE A 281 -1.54 44.46 26.82
C ILE A 281 -2.82 44.28 27.65
N TYR A 282 -3.56 43.19 27.43
CA TYR A 282 -4.74 42.86 28.21
C TYR A 282 -4.42 42.63 29.68
N LEU A 283 -3.40 41.80 29.99
CA LEU A 283 -2.94 41.56 31.35
C LEU A 283 -2.52 42.86 32.05
N ARG A 284 -1.78 43.74 31.36
CA ARG A 284 -1.40 45.06 31.89
C ARG A 284 -2.64 45.91 32.23
N ARG A 285 -3.67 45.89 31.39
CA ARG A 285 -4.94 46.60 31.66
C ARG A 285 -5.69 46.03 32.85
N VAL A 286 -5.65 44.71 33.06
CA VAL A 286 -6.27 44.05 34.22
C VAL A 286 -5.53 44.42 35.50
N VAL A 287 -4.18 44.36 35.50
CA VAL A 287 -3.35 44.76 36.65
C VAL A 287 -3.61 46.23 37.03
N ASN A 288 -3.62 47.14 36.06
CA ASN A 288 -3.90 48.56 36.30
C ASN A 288 -5.31 48.87 36.83
N LYS A 289 -6.27 47.92 36.74
CA LYS A 289 -7.60 48.06 37.33
C LYS A 289 -7.69 47.49 38.75
N LEU A 290 -6.73 46.65 39.14
CA LEU A 290 -6.65 46.03 40.46
C LEU A 290 -5.78 46.84 41.43
N THR A 291 -4.89 47.70 40.91
CA THR A 291 -4.12 48.70 41.65
C THR A 291 -4.86 50.03 41.71
#